data_AF-A0A1I4SD33-F1
#
_entry.id   AF-A0A1I4SD33-F1
#
_cell.length_a   1.000
_cell.length_b   1.000
_cell.length_c   1.000
_cell.angle_alpha   90.00
_cell.angle_beta   90.00
_cell.angle_gamma   90.00
#
_symmetry.space_group_name_H-M   'P 1'
#
loop_
_entity.id
_entity.type
_entity.pdbx_description
1 polymer ?
#
loop_
_entity_poly.entity_id
_entity_poly.type
_entity_poly.pdbx_seq_one_letter_code
_entity_poly.pdbx_strand_id
1 'polypeptide(L)'
;MKKITLLVTLFTFTNLLQAQEYSTDNVVIKQGNQIFNVYDTDQTITLQPETFSIQYLNKPYQEKKNLFYAARALVTDHKIDIELEGQSLEEIPYFEPGTGFAIENNLKENYPMLSDEGHQYLYYVSNKDKRVENIGKSGEWDIYEWTLGGIYQYDAEMDWRGYDSDEVNILFIVDRNLNGIIEQGEHHNLQIIFKQ
;
A
#
# COMPACT_ATOMS: atom_id res chain seq x y z
N MET A 1 -63.12 -17.11 -19.35
CA MET A 1 -62.42 -16.25 -18.36
C MET A 1 -60.93 -16.52 -18.48
N LYS A 2 -60.14 -15.57 -19.01
CA LYS A 2 -58.69 -15.73 -19.21
C LYS A 2 -57.96 -15.47 -17.89
N LYS A 3 -57.14 -16.44 -17.45
CA LYS A 3 -56.21 -16.27 -16.32
C LYS A 3 -54.96 -15.58 -16.86
N ILE A 4 -54.60 -14.44 -16.29
CA ILE A 4 -53.33 -13.76 -16.53
C ILE A 4 -52.39 -14.20 -15.41
N THR A 5 -51.33 -14.92 -15.76
CA THR A 5 -50.25 -15.26 -14.84
C THR A 5 -49.19 -14.17 -14.96
N LEU A 6 -48.98 -13.41 -13.89
CA LEU A 6 -47.93 -12.40 -13.79
C LEU A 6 -46.62 -13.11 -13.41
N LEU A 7 -45.62 -13.06 -14.30
CA LEU A 7 -44.28 -13.56 -14.01
C LEU A 7 -43.47 -12.42 -13.36
N VAL A 8 -43.16 -12.55 -12.08
CA VAL A 8 -42.26 -11.61 -11.38
C VAL A 8 -40.84 -12.17 -11.51
N THR A 9 -40.07 -11.63 -12.45
CA THR A 9 -38.62 -11.85 -12.52
C THR A 9 -37.93 -10.99 -11.47
N LEU A 10 -37.55 -11.63 -10.36
CA LEU A 10 -36.71 -11.03 -9.33
C LEU A 10 -35.26 -11.06 -9.83
N PHE A 11 -34.77 -9.94 -10.36
CA PHE A 11 -33.34 -9.76 -10.63
C PHE A 11 -32.62 -9.55 -9.29
N THR A 12 -32.09 -10.62 -8.71
CA THR A 12 -31.15 -10.52 -7.60
C THR A 12 -29.80 -10.09 -8.18
N PHE A 13 -29.50 -8.78 -8.10
CA PHE A 13 -28.12 -8.31 -8.19
C PHE A 13 -27.37 -8.86 -6.99
N THR A 14 -26.69 -10.00 -7.15
CA THR A 14 -25.67 -10.44 -6.21
C THR A 14 -24.48 -9.50 -6.38
N ASN A 15 -24.45 -8.41 -5.64
CA ASN A 15 -23.19 -7.74 -5.32
C ASN A 15 -22.39 -8.78 -4.55
N LEU A 16 -21.48 -9.48 -5.25
CA LEU A 16 -20.45 -10.30 -4.62
C LEU A 16 -19.62 -9.33 -3.78
N LEU A 17 -19.96 -9.25 -2.49
CA LEU A 17 -19.10 -8.63 -1.49
C LEU A 17 -17.83 -9.47 -1.48
N GLN A 18 -16.80 -9.00 -2.17
CA GLN A 18 -15.48 -9.60 -2.10
C GLN A 18 -15.02 -9.42 -0.65
N ALA A 19 -14.89 -10.54 0.07
CA ALA A 19 -14.49 -10.50 1.46
C ALA A 19 -13.06 -9.93 1.54
N GLN A 20 -12.87 -8.97 2.45
CA GLN A 20 -11.54 -8.51 2.77
C GLN A 20 -10.79 -9.62 3.51
N GLU A 21 -9.62 -9.98 3.00
CA GLU A 21 -8.76 -10.98 3.60
C GLU A 21 -7.42 -10.33 3.96
N TYR A 22 -6.97 -10.56 5.19
CA TYR A 22 -5.65 -10.11 5.63
C TYR A 22 -4.81 -11.33 5.97
N SER A 23 -3.66 -11.45 5.32
CA SER A 23 -2.61 -12.41 5.64
C SER A 23 -1.25 -11.68 5.62
N THR A 24 -0.20 -12.39 6.03
CA THR A 24 1.17 -11.89 5.88
C THR A 24 1.67 -11.97 4.44
N ASP A 25 0.95 -12.69 3.57
CA ASP A 25 1.36 -12.94 2.19
C ASP A 25 0.65 -12.00 1.22
N ASN A 26 -0.13 -11.05 1.74
CA ASN A 26 -0.89 -10.12 0.91
C ASN A 26 -0.82 -8.68 1.41
N VAL A 27 -1.14 -7.78 0.49
CA VAL A 27 -1.58 -6.41 0.79
C VAL A 27 -2.98 -6.21 0.21
N VAL A 28 -3.74 -5.29 0.80
CA VAL A 28 -5.10 -4.98 0.35
C VAL A 28 -5.15 -3.53 -0.11
N ILE A 29 -5.47 -3.29 -1.37
CA ILE A 29 -5.71 -1.94 -1.88
C ILE A 29 -7.20 -1.62 -1.76
N LYS A 30 -7.51 -0.41 -1.28
CA LYS A 30 -8.89 0.11 -1.20
C LYS A 30 -9.05 1.44 -1.88
N GLN A 31 -10.12 1.59 -2.64
CA GLN A 31 -10.59 2.87 -3.17
C GLN A 31 -12.11 2.94 -3.09
N GLY A 32 -12.63 3.78 -2.19
CA GLY A 32 -14.06 3.83 -1.88
C GLY A 32 -14.57 2.46 -1.39
N ASN A 33 -15.52 1.88 -2.12
CA ASN A 33 -16.07 0.54 -1.81
C ASN A 33 -15.34 -0.60 -2.54
N GLN A 34 -14.32 -0.30 -3.35
CA GLN A 34 -13.55 -1.32 -4.07
C GLN A 34 -12.43 -1.85 -3.19
N ILE A 35 -12.23 -3.17 -3.24
CA ILE A 35 -11.22 -3.90 -2.47
C ILE A 35 -10.47 -4.80 -3.45
N PHE A 36 -9.14 -4.72 -3.42
CA PHE A 36 -8.25 -5.55 -4.23
C PHE A 36 -7.29 -6.27 -3.29
N ASN A 37 -7.43 -7.59 -3.14
CA ASN A 37 -6.45 -8.41 -2.41
C ASN A 37 -5.31 -8.75 -3.37
N VAL A 38 -4.07 -8.38 -3.01
CA VAL A 38 -2.86 -8.57 -3.81
C VAL A 38 -2.00 -9.63 -3.17
N TYR A 39 -1.92 -10.79 -3.81
CA TYR A 39 -1.10 -11.92 -3.36
C TYR A 39 0.18 -12.08 -4.19
N ASP A 40 0.12 -11.67 -5.46
CA ASP A 40 1.26 -11.78 -6.35
C ASP A 40 2.28 -10.67 -6.03
N THR A 41 3.56 -10.99 -6.24
CA THR A 41 4.65 -10.03 -6.12
C THR A 41 4.45 -8.88 -7.08
N ASP A 42 4.18 -9.16 -8.36
CA ASP A 42 3.93 -8.15 -9.38
C ASP A 42 2.43 -8.07 -9.67
N GLN A 43 1.84 -6.89 -9.46
CA GLN A 43 0.42 -6.68 -9.68
C GLN A 43 0.14 -5.32 -10.31
N THR A 44 -0.61 -5.33 -11.41
CA THR A 44 -1.21 -4.13 -11.98
C THR A 44 -2.63 -3.96 -11.47
N ILE A 45 -3.00 -2.75 -11.03
CA ILE A 45 -4.33 -2.40 -10.53
C ILE A 45 -4.79 -1.12 -11.19
N THR A 46 -6.03 -1.12 -11.69
CA THR A 46 -6.61 0.06 -12.34
C THR A 46 -7.57 0.77 -11.39
N LEU A 47 -7.25 2.01 -11.02
CA LEU A 47 -7.99 2.85 -10.07
C LEU A 47 -8.52 4.12 -10.76
N GLN A 48 -9.49 4.80 -10.12
CA GLN A 48 -9.77 6.21 -10.45
C GLN A 48 -8.62 7.08 -9.94
N PRO A 49 -8.39 8.28 -10.51
CA PRO A 49 -7.41 9.24 -9.98
C PRO A 49 -7.93 9.91 -8.70
N GLU A 50 -8.16 9.11 -7.66
CA GLU A 50 -8.69 9.52 -6.36
C GLU A 50 -7.90 8.83 -5.24
N THR A 51 -8.02 9.34 -4.01
CA THR A 51 -7.38 8.77 -2.84
C THR A 51 -7.66 7.27 -2.73
N PHE A 52 -6.60 6.49 -2.50
CA PHE A 52 -6.68 5.06 -2.21
C PHE A 52 -5.81 4.75 -0.98
N SER A 53 -5.91 3.54 -0.47
CA SER A 53 -5.06 3.08 0.62
C SER A 53 -4.50 1.69 0.37
N ILE A 54 -3.34 1.42 0.96
CA ILE A 54 -2.70 0.10 1.02
C ILE A 54 -2.78 -0.36 2.48
N GLN A 55 -3.42 -1.49 2.70
CA GLN A 55 -3.59 -2.10 4.02
C GLN A 55 -2.78 -3.39 4.11
N TYR A 56 -2.12 -3.62 5.24
CA TYR A 56 -1.19 -4.73 5.38
C TYR A 56 -1.04 -5.16 6.85
N LEU A 57 -0.61 -6.41 7.05
CA LEU A 57 -0.26 -6.92 8.37
C LEU A 57 1.21 -6.66 8.70
N ASN A 58 1.47 -6.10 9.88
CA ASN A 58 2.81 -6.04 10.47
C ASN A 58 2.75 -6.17 12.00
N LYS A 59 3.89 -6.47 12.62
CA LYS A 59 4.01 -6.52 14.08
C LYS A 59 3.97 -5.10 14.65
N PRO A 60 3.41 -4.92 15.86
CA PRO A 60 3.46 -3.65 16.56
C PRO A 60 4.90 -3.29 16.95
N TYR A 61 5.20 -1.99 16.97
CA TYR A 61 6.43 -1.46 17.53
C TYR A 61 6.64 -1.96 18.98
N GLN A 62 7.83 -2.49 19.27
CA GLN A 62 8.17 -2.98 20.62
C GLN A 62 9.25 -2.10 21.24
N GLU A 63 8.85 -0.93 21.77
CA GLU A 63 9.75 0.08 22.35
C GLU A 63 10.74 -0.52 23.36
N LYS A 64 10.26 -1.35 24.29
CA LYS A 64 11.11 -1.96 25.33
C LYS A 64 12.21 -2.88 24.79
N LYS A 65 12.05 -3.37 23.57
CA LYS A 65 13.02 -4.25 22.89
C LYS A 65 13.75 -3.55 21.75
N ASN A 66 13.46 -2.27 21.51
CA ASN A 66 13.98 -1.51 20.38
C ASN A 66 13.73 -2.20 19.02
N LEU A 67 12.58 -2.86 18.86
CA LEU A 67 12.21 -3.51 17.60
C LEU A 67 11.30 -2.58 16.80
N PHE A 68 11.88 -1.96 15.77
CA PHE A 68 11.21 -1.02 14.88
C PHE A 68 10.62 -1.74 13.67
N TYR A 69 9.37 -2.16 13.80
CA TYR A 69 8.60 -2.73 12.70
C TYR A 69 8.03 -1.62 11.83
N ALA A 70 8.68 -1.34 10.71
CA ALA A 70 8.22 -0.42 9.69
C ALA A 70 8.21 -1.11 8.33
N ALA A 71 7.19 -0.84 7.54
CA ALA A 71 7.25 -1.13 6.11
C ALA A 71 8.09 -0.04 5.42
N ARG A 72 8.64 -0.36 4.25
CA ARG A 72 9.39 0.57 3.40
C ARG A 72 8.70 0.63 2.05
N ALA A 73 8.51 1.83 1.51
CA ALA A 73 7.87 2.02 0.22
C ALA A 73 8.66 2.99 -0.66
N LEU A 74 9.07 2.53 -1.84
CA LEU A 74 9.56 3.37 -2.93
C LEU A 74 8.36 3.70 -3.84
N VAL A 75 8.20 4.97 -4.20
CA VAL A 75 7.15 5.44 -5.10
C VAL A 75 7.80 6.17 -6.27
N THR A 76 7.56 5.70 -7.48
CA THR A 76 8.24 6.20 -8.69
C THR A 76 7.29 6.19 -9.91
N ASP A 77 7.65 6.92 -10.96
CA ASP A 77 6.91 7.04 -12.21
C ASP A 77 7.33 5.99 -13.26
N HIS A 78 8.31 5.15 -12.95
CA HIS A 78 8.79 4.09 -13.84
C HIS A 78 8.68 2.71 -13.20
N LYS A 79 8.59 1.68 -14.03
CA LYS A 79 8.54 0.30 -13.53
C LYS A 79 9.87 -0.09 -12.88
N ILE A 80 9.78 -0.66 -11.69
CA ILE A 80 10.92 -1.25 -10.99
C ILE A 80 11.08 -2.69 -11.48
N ASP A 81 12.20 -2.98 -12.14
CA ASP A 81 12.52 -4.31 -12.70
C ASP A 81 13.76 -4.87 -11.99
N ILE A 82 13.57 -5.31 -10.74
CA ILE A 82 14.63 -5.84 -9.88
C ILE A 82 14.11 -7.12 -9.21
N GLU A 83 14.93 -8.18 -9.28
CA GLU A 83 14.70 -9.41 -8.52
C GLU A 83 15.14 -9.20 -7.07
N LEU A 84 14.21 -9.14 -6.12
CA LEU A 84 14.50 -8.71 -4.75
C LEU A 84 14.71 -9.87 -3.76
N GLU A 85 14.11 -11.03 -4.00
CA GLU A 85 14.15 -12.14 -3.05
C GLU A 85 15.59 -12.60 -2.76
N GLY A 86 15.89 -12.77 -1.47
CA GLY A 86 17.21 -13.16 -0.99
C GLY A 86 18.24 -12.02 -0.94
N GLN A 87 17.91 -10.82 -1.43
CA GLN A 87 18.80 -9.67 -1.32
C GLN A 87 18.75 -9.03 0.06
N SER A 88 19.88 -8.44 0.46
CA SER A 88 19.93 -7.56 1.63
C SER A 88 19.31 -6.21 1.29
N LEU A 89 18.42 -5.72 2.16
CA LEU A 89 17.85 -4.38 2.08
C LEU A 89 18.92 -3.29 2.05
N GLU A 90 20.05 -3.51 2.72
CA GLU A 90 21.15 -2.55 2.76
C GLU A 90 21.93 -2.49 1.44
N GLU A 91 21.75 -3.45 0.53
CA GLU A 91 22.43 -3.52 -0.77
C GLU A 91 21.53 -3.05 -1.93
N ILE A 92 20.25 -2.80 -1.67
CA ILE A 92 19.32 -2.31 -2.68
C ILE A 92 19.42 -0.77 -2.72
N PRO A 93 19.74 -0.16 -3.88
CA PRO A 93 20.04 1.28 -3.98
C PRO A 93 18.99 2.23 -3.39
N TYR A 94 17.73 1.82 -3.33
CA TYR A 94 16.63 2.65 -2.82
C TYR A 94 16.32 2.43 -1.35
N PHE A 95 16.92 1.40 -0.73
CA PHE A 95 16.71 1.01 0.67
C PHE A 95 17.99 1.00 1.50
N GLU A 96 19.14 1.28 0.88
CA GLU A 96 20.42 1.38 1.59
C GLU A 96 20.42 2.50 2.65
N PRO A 97 21.26 2.40 3.70
CA PRO A 97 21.33 3.41 4.74
C PRO A 97 21.53 4.83 4.19
N GLY A 98 20.63 5.76 4.56
CA GLY A 98 20.66 7.16 4.12
C GLY A 98 19.64 7.53 3.05
N THR A 99 18.97 6.54 2.44
CA THR A 99 17.94 6.75 1.40
C THR A 99 16.53 6.98 1.96
N GLY A 100 16.35 6.81 3.27
CA GLY A 100 15.04 7.00 3.91
C GLY A 100 14.66 8.47 4.02
N PHE A 101 13.49 8.85 3.51
CA PHE A 101 13.02 10.24 3.57
C PHE A 101 12.57 10.65 4.96
N ALA A 102 13.23 11.68 5.50
CA ALA A 102 12.76 12.44 6.65
C ALA A 102 11.73 13.47 6.16
N ILE A 103 10.46 13.08 6.04
CA ILE A 103 9.40 14.04 5.77
C ILE A 103 9.19 14.88 7.04
N GLU A 104 9.26 16.21 6.91
CA GLU A 104 9.01 17.14 8.02
C GLU A 104 7.60 16.95 8.59
N ASN A 105 7.49 16.91 9.92
CA ASN A 105 6.31 16.50 10.71
C ASN A 105 5.00 17.29 10.51
N ASN A 106 4.85 18.12 9.47
CA ASN A 106 3.60 18.84 9.15
C ASN A 106 3.26 18.86 7.65
N LEU A 107 4.08 18.23 6.81
CA LEU A 107 3.85 18.16 5.38
C LEU A 107 3.63 16.68 5.04
N LYS A 108 2.47 16.32 4.48
CA LYS A 108 2.34 15.17 3.55
C LYS A 108 2.21 13.76 4.13
N GLU A 109 1.39 13.54 5.16
CA GLU A 109 1.06 12.16 5.61
C GLU A 109 0.51 11.28 4.45
N ASN A 110 -0.17 11.89 3.47
CA ASN A 110 -0.80 11.18 2.35
C ASN A 110 -0.14 11.41 0.97
N TYR A 111 1.00 12.09 0.91
CA TYR A 111 1.68 12.44 -0.34
C TYR A 111 3.15 12.01 -0.28
N PRO A 112 3.46 10.73 -0.52
CA PRO A 112 4.85 10.29 -0.59
C PRO A 112 5.63 11.06 -1.65
N MET A 113 6.90 11.32 -1.35
CA MET A 113 7.90 11.72 -2.33
C MET A 113 7.91 10.73 -3.49
N LEU A 114 7.68 11.23 -4.71
CA LEU A 114 7.99 10.51 -5.94
C LEU A 114 9.51 10.61 -6.15
N SER A 115 10.22 9.48 -6.17
CA SER A 115 11.67 9.47 -6.22
C SER A 115 12.23 8.17 -6.78
N ASP A 116 13.43 8.30 -7.35
CA ASP A 116 14.26 7.19 -7.83
C ASP A 116 15.50 6.99 -6.93
N GLU A 117 15.55 7.67 -5.79
CA GLU A 117 16.75 7.72 -4.93
C GLU A 117 16.48 7.20 -3.52
N GLY A 118 15.22 6.95 -3.14
CA GLY A 118 14.94 6.56 -1.77
C GLY A 118 13.50 6.22 -1.45
N HIS A 119 13.28 5.87 -0.20
CA HIS A 119 12.03 5.27 0.26
C HIS A 119 11.41 6.02 1.45
N GLN A 120 10.12 5.80 1.62
CA GLN A 120 9.36 6.19 2.79
C GLN A 120 9.42 5.08 3.84
N TYR A 121 9.61 5.46 5.11
CA TYR A 121 9.26 4.57 6.22
C TYR A 121 7.77 4.64 6.52
N LEU A 122 7.14 3.50 6.78
CA LEU A 122 5.72 3.39 7.11
C LEU A 122 5.60 2.68 8.46
N TYR A 123 5.44 3.48 9.52
CA TYR A 123 5.52 3.02 10.90
C TYR A 123 4.36 3.56 11.74
N TYR A 124 4.08 2.87 12.85
CA TYR A 124 3.14 3.30 13.87
C TYR A 124 3.75 3.06 15.25
N VAL A 125 4.16 4.13 15.93
CA VAL A 125 4.59 4.09 17.34
C VAL A 125 3.43 4.50 18.24
N SER A 126 2.72 5.57 17.87
CA SER A 126 1.54 6.05 18.57
C SER A 126 0.70 6.94 17.66
N ASN A 127 -0.48 7.36 18.12
CA ASN A 127 -1.28 8.36 17.41
C ASN A 127 -0.59 9.72 17.20
N LYS A 128 0.50 10.01 17.92
CA LYS A 128 1.29 11.25 17.78
C LYS A 128 2.57 11.06 16.97
N ASP A 129 2.94 9.82 16.68
CA ASP A 129 4.19 9.47 15.99
C ASP A 129 3.94 8.24 15.13
N LYS A 130 3.58 8.50 13.87
CA LYS A 130 3.16 7.51 12.89
C LYS A 130 3.26 8.08 11.48
N ARG A 131 3.26 7.19 10.50
CA ARG A 131 3.09 7.46 9.07
C ARG A 131 2.01 6.59 8.41
N VAL A 132 1.40 5.71 9.19
CA VAL A 132 0.26 4.86 8.80
C VAL A 132 -0.75 4.84 9.95
N GLU A 133 -2.00 4.50 9.67
CA GLU A 133 -3.02 4.31 10.70
C GLU A 133 -3.05 2.86 11.18
N ASN A 134 -3.33 2.64 12.47
CA ASN A 134 -3.69 1.31 12.99
C ASN A 134 -5.20 1.15 12.95
N ILE A 135 -5.70 0.33 12.02
CA ILE A 135 -7.13 0.18 11.76
C ILE A 135 -7.73 -1.09 12.38
N GLY A 136 -6.93 -1.90 13.05
CA GLY A 136 -7.40 -3.12 13.69
C GLY A 136 -6.31 -4.15 13.94
N LYS A 137 -6.74 -5.39 14.18
CA LYS A 137 -5.86 -6.53 14.44
C LYS A 137 -6.36 -7.78 13.74
N SER A 138 -5.44 -8.66 13.36
CA SER A 138 -5.69 -10.03 12.90
C SER A 138 -4.77 -10.98 13.66
N GLY A 139 -5.32 -11.68 14.65
CA GLY A 139 -4.51 -12.50 15.56
C GLY A 139 -3.48 -11.67 16.34
N GLU A 140 -2.21 -11.99 16.16
CA GLU A 140 -1.08 -11.27 16.78
C GLU A 140 -0.57 -10.07 15.97
N TRP A 141 -1.12 -9.84 14.78
CA TRP A 141 -0.70 -8.79 13.86
C TRP A 141 -1.60 -7.56 13.98
N ASP A 142 -1.01 -6.39 13.85
CA ASP A 142 -1.75 -5.16 13.63
C ASP A 142 -2.06 -5.00 12.13
N ILE A 143 -3.21 -4.41 11.83
CA ILE A 143 -3.59 -4.03 10.47
C ILE A 143 -3.26 -2.55 10.34
N TYR A 144 -2.28 -2.24 9.48
CA TYR A 144 -1.90 -0.87 9.17
C TYR A 144 -2.51 -0.42 7.85
N GLU A 145 -2.84 0.87 7.76
CA GLU A 145 -3.35 1.53 6.57
C GLU A 145 -2.47 2.71 6.19
N TRP A 146 -1.90 2.65 4.99
CA TRP A 146 -1.21 3.78 4.38
C TRP A 146 -2.14 4.42 3.34
N THR A 147 -2.50 5.68 3.56
CA THR A 147 -3.39 6.43 2.66
C THR A 147 -2.57 7.26 1.68
N LEU A 148 -2.95 7.23 0.40
CA LEU A 148 -2.28 7.97 -0.66
C LEU A 148 -3.29 8.86 -1.40
N GLY A 149 -3.17 10.18 -1.21
CA GLY A 149 -3.96 11.20 -1.90
C GLY A 149 -3.31 11.70 -3.20
N GLY A 150 -2.01 11.47 -3.35
CA GLY A 150 -1.22 11.96 -4.45
C GLY A 150 0.26 11.63 -4.24
N ILE A 151 1.12 12.44 -4.84
CA ILE A 151 2.57 12.43 -4.61
C ILE A 151 3.06 13.81 -4.20
N TYR A 152 4.28 13.84 -3.68
CA TYR A 152 5.06 15.06 -3.57
C TYR A 152 6.17 15.07 -4.62
N GLN A 153 6.19 16.11 -5.45
CA GLN A 153 7.16 16.31 -6.52
C GLN A 153 7.32 17.81 -6.80
N TYR A 154 8.50 18.26 -7.24
CA TYR A 154 8.76 19.68 -7.59
C TYR A 154 8.40 20.68 -6.48
N ASP A 155 8.71 20.30 -5.24
CA ASP A 155 8.37 21.06 -4.04
C ASP A 155 6.87 21.32 -3.79
N ALA A 156 5.98 20.53 -4.41
CA ALA A 156 4.54 20.64 -4.27
C ALA A 156 3.82 19.29 -4.06
N GLU A 157 2.72 19.33 -3.30
CA GLU A 157 1.74 18.23 -3.27
C GLU A 157 0.96 18.23 -4.57
N MET A 158 0.83 17.05 -5.18
CA MET A 158 0.10 16.84 -6.42
C MET A 158 -0.88 15.69 -6.21
N ASP A 159 -2.17 16.03 -6.18
CA ASP A 159 -3.25 15.04 -6.12
C ASP A 159 -3.24 14.13 -7.34
N TRP A 160 -3.74 12.90 -7.20
CA TRP A 160 -3.86 11.97 -8.33
C TRP A 160 -4.64 12.53 -9.53
N ARG A 161 -5.65 13.39 -9.30
CA ARG A 161 -6.40 14.07 -10.39
C ARG A 161 -5.56 15.05 -11.20
N GLY A 162 -4.52 15.61 -10.59
CA GLY A 162 -3.61 16.55 -11.22
C GLY A 162 -2.24 15.95 -11.54
N TYR A 163 -2.09 14.63 -11.40
CA TYR A 163 -0.85 13.94 -11.70
C TYR A 163 -0.64 13.84 -13.21
N ASP A 164 0.57 14.18 -13.66
CA ASP A 164 0.89 14.29 -15.09
C ASP A 164 1.02 12.93 -15.80
N SER A 165 1.08 11.83 -15.04
CA SER A 165 1.14 10.45 -15.53
C SER A 165 -0.17 9.71 -15.25
N ASP A 166 -0.52 8.77 -16.13
CA ASP A 166 -1.62 7.83 -15.91
C ASP A 166 -1.19 6.59 -15.12
N GLU A 167 0.06 6.52 -14.66
CA GLU A 167 0.54 5.44 -13.81
C GLU A 167 1.52 5.89 -12.73
N VAL A 168 1.50 5.17 -11.60
CA VAL A 168 2.50 5.24 -10.54
C VAL A 168 2.90 3.83 -10.12
N ASN A 169 4.18 3.64 -9.83
CA ASN A 169 4.75 2.36 -9.41
C ASN A 169 5.15 2.44 -7.94
N ILE A 170 4.82 1.40 -7.18
CA ILE A 170 5.12 1.31 -5.75
C ILE A 170 5.80 -0.03 -5.49
N LEU A 171 7.06 0.01 -5.05
CA LEU A 171 7.71 -1.15 -4.46
C LEU A 171 7.54 -1.07 -2.94
N PHE A 172 6.77 -2.02 -2.41
CA PHE A 172 6.35 -2.08 -1.02
C PHE A 172 6.99 -3.28 -0.33
N ILE A 173 7.66 -3.06 0.81
CA ILE A 173 8.39 -4.09 1.55
C ILE A 173 7.97 -4.10 3.02
N VAL A 174 7.74 -5.30 3.58
CA VAL A 174 7.46 -5.53 5.00
C VAL A 174 8.38 -6.64 5.52
N ASP A 175 9.55 -6.25 6.04
CA ASP A 175 10.46 -7.16 6.75
C ASP A 175 9.89 -7.45 8.16
N ARG A 176 9.26 -8.62 8.32
CA ARG A 176 8.49 -8.97 9.53
C ARG A 176 9.33 -9.67 10.58
N ASN A 177 10.51 -10.15 10.21
CA ASN A 177 11.43 -10.85 11.10
C ASN A 177 12.63 -9.96 11.51
N LEU A 178 12.80 -8.79 10.87
CA LEU A 178 13.85 -7.79 11.06
C LEU A 178 15.26 -8.33 10.78
N ASN A 179 15.39 -9.28 9.85
CA ASN A 179 16.68 -9.84 9.45
C ASN A 179 17.38 -9.05 8.34
N GLY A 180 16.68 -8.08 7.72
CA GLY A 180 17.22 -7.26 6.64
C GLY A 180 17.35 -7.97 5.29
N ILE A 181 16.88 -9.21 5.15
CA ILE A 181 16.90 -9.99 3.92
C ILE A 181 15.46 -10.10 3.40
N ILE A 182 15.23 -9.78 2.14
CA ILE A 182 13.88 -9.84 1.56
C ILE A 182 13.48 -11.30 1.36
N GLU A 183 12.47 -11.75 2.09
CA GLU A 183 11.92 -13.10 1.96
C GLU A 183 10.67 -13.13 1.05
N GLN A 184 10.28 -14.33 0.62
CA GLN A 184 9.04 -14.54 -0.12
C GLN A 184 7.84 -14.02 0.69
N GLY A 185 6.97 -13.23 0.05
CA GLY A 185 5.80 -12.62 0.71
C GLY A 185 6.11 -11.35 1.52
N GLU A 186 7.37 -10.88 1.52
CA GLU A 186 7.75 -9.62 2.16
C GLU A 186 7.79 -8.43 1.21
N HIS A 187 7.54 -8.60 -0.09
CA HIS A 187 7.55 -7.50 -1.04
C HIS A 187 6.46 -7.61 -2.11
N HIS A 188 6.01 -6.46 -2.61
CA HIS A 188 5.09 -6.32 -3.74
C HIS A 188 5.50 -5.13 -4.63
N ASN A 189 5.56 -5.37 -5.93
CA ASN A 189 5.65 -4.39 -7.00
C ASN A 189 4.24 -4.08 -7.51
N LEU A 190 3.72 -2.92 -7.14
CA LEU A 190 2.37 -2.48 -7.51
C LEU A 190 2.46 -1.44 -8.63
N GLN A 191 1.87 -1.74 -9.78
CA GLN A 191 1.65 -0.76 -10.84
C GLN A 191 0.21 -0.27 -10.74
N ILE A 192 0.02 0.99 -10.36
CA ILE A 192 -1.30 1.62 -10.29
C ILE A 192 -1.53 2.40 -11.57
N ILE A 193 -2.54 2.02 -12.34
CA ILE A 193 -2.96 2.74 -13.56
C ILE A 193 -4.23 3.54 -13.23
N PHE A 194 -4.21 4.84 -13.49
CA PHE A 194 -5.33 5.74 -13.30
C PHE A 194 -6.22 5.80 -14.55
N LYS A 195 -7.53 5.66 -14.35
CA LYS A 195 -8.52 5.79 -15.42
C LYS A 195 -8.64 7.25 -15.88
N GLN A 196 -8.56 7.44 -17.19
CA GLN A 196 -8.84 8.71 -17.86
C GLN A 196 -10.35 8.97 -17.97
#